data_AF-A0A0G2FHN7-F1
#
_entry.id   AF-A0A0G2FHN7-F1
#
_cell.length_a   1.000
_cell.length_b   1.000
_cell.length_c   1.000
_cell.angle_alpha   90.00
_cell.angle_beta   90.00
_cell.angle_gamma   90.00
#
_symmetry.space_group_name_H-M   'P 1'
#
loop_
_entity.id
_entity.type
_entity.pdbx_description
1 polymer ?
#
loop_
_entity_poly.entity_id
_entity_poly.type
_entity_poly.pdbx_seq_one_letter_code
_entity_poly.pdbx_strand_id
1 'polypeptide(L)'
;MEQGGRIEDSQEAVGADARRSSTPAAFKQEWPKDFHVSPFNSRKGSYSLQAFDPLKCVAEGRESVDSTITLRSSKGHGKIVARLVSNGQPIDPSTMTIAQKWYFLLSWCWVGFVTFPRIVREAGRLWFKKKLHVWYRPEPLRESMGRIADSSERKLELMFRKYLRSLVEQCQAPIALKYVPCGLADSGKELMLSPAAKDKQDADLDEMEFKVLTPVFYTRFVFYAHDLEALFSELRESCTIWVSRPDQLPRLLFKKPAPALAARDLLDFAYYEAIRHLRQRPDTIVRPLTSSQPVQQQSPPTTAVDIRDFRISSMDAYMLRQEDADMRKRYSSIVLRLFVAQRLAFGNLLLVDAALIVLRTWLAWTVTFALEGKTRMFGFAAALWICGYE
;
A
#
# COMPACT_ATOMS: atom_id res chain seq x y z
N MET A 1 -29.78 62.29 37.69
CA MET A 1 -31.01 62.20 38.50
C MET A 1 -31.80 61.03 37.94
N GLU A 2 -31.84 59.89 38.63
CA GLU A 2 -32.71 59.61 39.81
C GLU A 2 -34.16 59.37 39.37
N GLN A 3 -34.92 58.38 39.85
CA GLN A 3 -34.74 57.21 40.74
C GLN A 3 -35.66 56.09 40.15
N GLY A 4 -35.51 54.79 40.38
CA GLY A 4 -35.72 54.08 41.65
C GLY A 4 -37.22 53.74 41.87
N GLY A 5 -37.61 52.46 41.90
CA GLY A 5 -39.02 52.07 42.06
C GLY A 5 -39.28 50.56 42.21
N ARG A 6 -39.56 50.13 43.44
CA ARG A 6 -39.89 48.76 43.93
C ARG A 6 -41.00 48.96 44.99
N ILE A 7 -41.91 48.04 45.34
CA ILE A 7 -42.04 46.57 45.24
C ILE A 7 -43.52 46.27 44.78
N GLU A 8 -43.97 45.08 44.34
CA GLU A 8 -44.37 43.84 45.06
C GLU A 8 -45.03 42.92 43.99
N ASP A 9 -44.72 41.63 43.85
CA ASP A 9 -44.96 40.45 44.70
C ASP A 9 -46.29 39.71 44.39
N SER A 10 -46.18 38.50 43.86
CA SER A 10 -47.25 37.51 43.64
C SER A 10 -46.59 36.17 43.31
N GLN A 11 -46.23 35.41 44.34
CA GLN A 11 -45.94 33.99 44.22
C GLN A 11 -47.24 33.18 44.11
N GLU A 12 -47.10 31.94 43.62
CA GLU A 12 -48.11 30.90 43.35
C GLU A 12 -48.56 30.80 41.86
N ALA A 13 -48.60 29.63 41.23
CA ALA A 13 -48.38 28.27 41.73
C ALA A 13 -47.44 27.44 40.82
N VAL A 14 -46.72 26.49 41.44
CA VAL A 14 -45.87 25.52 40.75
C VAL A 14 -46.74 24.47 40.06
N GLY A 15 -46.92 24.62 38.74
CA GLY A 15 -47.53 23.61 37.87
C GLY A 15 -46.44 22.83 37.12
N ALA A 16 -46.18 21.59 37.53
CA ALA A 16 -45.09 20.79 36.96
C ALA A 16 -45.47 20.16 35.60
N ASP A 17 -44.89 20.66 34.50
CA ASP A 17 -44.61 19.81 33.34
C ASP A 17 -43.27 20.19 32.67
N ALA A 18 -42.21 20.14 33.48
CA ALA A 18 -40.85 20.18 32.98
C ALA A 18 -40.50 18.85 32.29
N ARG A 19 -41.07 18.61 31.10
CA ARG A 19 -40.54 17.66 30.13
C ARG A 19 -39.15 18.13 29.71
N ARG A 20 -38.15 17.81 30.52
CA ARG A 20 -36.75 17.79 30.13
C ARG A 20 -36.66 16.86 28.94
N SER A 21 -36.65 17.43 27.73
CA SER A 21 -36.19 16.75 26.53
C SER A 21 -34.71 16.47 26.75
N SER A 22 -34.42 15.34 27.40
CA SER A 22 -33.07 14.81 27.55
C SER A 22 -32.57 14.50 26.15
N THR A 23 -31.83 15.44 25.56
CA THR A 23 -31.12 15.21 24.31
C THR A 23 -30.32 13.93 24.52
N PRO A 24 -30.59 12.85 23.76
CA PRO A 24 -29.92 11.58 23.98
C PRO A 24 -28.42 11.80 23.87
N ALA A 25 -27.65 11.12 24.72
CA ALA A 25 -26.21 11.29 24.84
C ALA A 25 -25.52 10.78 23.56
N ALA A 26 -25.52 11.63 22.54
CA ALA A 26 -24.96 11.34 21.23
C ALA A 26 -23.48 11.74 21.25
N PHE A 27 -22.61 10.74 21.25
CA PHE A 27 -21.18 10.95 21.02
C PHE A 27 -20.99 11.58 19.63
N LYS A 28 -20.42 12.79 19.61
CA LYS A 28 -20.15 13.52 18.37
C LYS A 28 -18.66 13.84 18.30
N GLN A 29 -18.01 13.36 17.25
CA GLN A 29 -16.59 13.60 17.00
C GLN A 29 -16.38 13.91 15.53
N GLU A 30 -15.45 14.82 15.23
CA GLU A 30 -15.03 15.14 13.87
C GLU A 30 -13.51 15.02 13.75
N TRP A 31 -13.05 14.41 12.66
CA TRP A 31 -11.63 14.22 12.37
C TRP A 31 -11.32 14.52 10.90
N PRO A 32 -10.09 14.97 10.58
CA PRO A 32 -9.68 15.20 9.20
C PRO A 32 -9.70 13.90 8.40
N LYS A 33 -10.02 13.99 7.10
CA LYS A 33 -9.98 12.84 6.20
C LYS A 33 -8.54 12.42 5.91
N ASP A 34 -8.20 11.25 6.40
CA ASP A 34 -6.89 10.57 6.32
C ASP A 34 -6.87 9.47 5.24
N PHE A 35 -7.96 8.70 5.09
CA PHE A 35 -8.07 7.61 4.11
C PHE A 35 -8.93 7.95 2.87
N HIS A 36 -8.57 7.38 1.71
CA HIS A 36 -9.19 7.65 0.40
C HIS A 36 -10.01 6.45 -0.10
N VAL A 37 -11.32 6.44 0.21
CA VAL A 37 -12.25 5.31 -0.11
C VAL A 37 -12.80 5.27 -1.53
N SER A 38 -12.74 6.35 -2.30
CA SER A 38 -13.52 6.44 -3.54
C SER A 38 -12.85 7.35 -4.57
N PRO A 39 -12.73 6.92 -5.84
CA PRO A 39 -12.15 7.73 -6.91
C PRO A 39 -12.97 8.99 -7.21
N PHE A 40 -14.22 9.11 -6.76
CA PHE A 40 -15.02 10.34 -6.95
C PHE A 40 -14.82 11.37 -5.83
N ASN A 41 -13.96 11.09 -4.84
CA ASN A 41 -13.81 11.91 -3.64
C ASN A 41 -12.36 12.29 -3.30
N SER A 42 -12.01 13.54 -3.62
CA SER A 42 -10.85 14.30 -3.14
C SER A 42 -10.33 13.87 -1.76
N ARG A 43 -9.01 13.80 -1.59
CA ARG A 43 -8.38 13.48 -0.29
C ARG A 43 -8.75 14.47 0.81
N LYS A 44 -8.94 15.75 0.49
CA LYS A 44 -9.36 16.80 1.44
C LYS A 44 -10.82 16.66 1.88
N GLY A 45 -11.07 16.84 3.17
CA GLY A 45 -12.39 16.79 3.83
C GLY A 45 -12.25 16.46 5.31
N SER A 46 -13.38 16.23 5.97
CA SER A 46 -13.47 15.69 7.33
C SER A 46 -14.56 14.62 7.41
N TYR A 47 -14.45 13.71 8.37
CA TYR A 47 -15.54 12.83 8.76
C TYR A 47 -16.08 13.32 10.09
N SER A 48 -17.41 13.49 10.20
CA SER A 48 -18.09 13.70 11.47
C SER A 48 -18.97 12.49 11.79
N LEU A 49 -18.68 11.81 12.89
CA LEU A 49 -19.50 10.75 13.47
C LEU A 49 -20.46 11.34 14.50
N GLN A 50 -21.71 10.88 14.47
CA GLN A 50 -22.68 11.02 15.53
C GLN A 50 -23.19 9.61 15.87
N ALA A 51 -22.85 9.11 17.06
CA ALA A 51 -23.25 7.79 17.55
C ALA A 51 -24.08 7.92 18.82
N PHE A 52 -25.11 7.11 18.97
CA PHE A 52 -25.86 7.00 20.22
C PHE A 52 -25.17 5.99 21.14
N ASP A 53 -25.15 6.24 22.46
CA ASP A 53 -24.64 5.28 23.44
C ASP A 53 -25.55 4.03 23.49
N PRO A 54 -25.06 2.85 23.04
CA PRO A 54 -25.88 1.65 23.01
C PRO A 54 -26.19 1.11 24.42
N LEU A 55 -25.34 1.35 25.42
CA LEU A 55 -25.55 0.89 26.79
C LEU A 55 -26.68 1.68 27.46
N LYS A 56 -26.71 3.00 27.23
CA LYS A 56 -27.83 3.84 27.66
C LYS A 56 -29.12 3.48 26.93
N CYS A 57 -29.06 3.15 25.63
CA CYS A 57 -30.22 2.69 24.89
C CYS A 57 -30.78 1.37 25.47
N VAL A 58 -29.93 0.38 25.78
CA VAL A 58 -30.36 -0.87 26.45
C VAL A 58 -31.02 -0.59 27.81
N ALA A 59 -30.43 0.30 28.63
CA ALA A 59 -31.02 0.70 29.91
C ALA A 59 -32.37 1.44 29.76
N GLU A 60 -32.60 2.10 28.63
CA GLU A 60 -33.87 2.75 28.26
C GLU A 60 -34.85 1.79 27.52
N GLY A 61 -34.57 0.48 27.46
CA GLY A 61 -35.40 -0.52 26.77
C GLY A 61 -35.33 -0.45 25.24
N ARG A 62 -34.26 0.13 24.69
CA ARG A 62 -34.02 0.29 23.25
C ARG A 62 -32.79 -0.49 22.82
N GLU A 63 -32.98 -1.69 22.30
CA GLU A 63 -31.89 -2.54 21.78
C GLU A 63 -31.46 -2.14 20.35
N SER A 64 -31.32 -0.84 20.10
CA SER A 64 -31.08 -0.28 18.77
C SER A 64 -29.77 0.49 18.69
N VAL A 65 -28.88 0.05 17.79
CA VAL A 65 -27.75 0.87 17.33
C VAL A 65 -28.29 1.90 16.34
N ASP A 66 -27.95 3.17 16.54
CA ASP A 66 -28.04 4.23 15.53
C ASP A 66 -26.71 4.97 15.50
N SER A 67 -26.15 5.19 14.31
CA SER A 67 -24.92 5.93 14.11
C SER A 67 -24.88 6.52 12.71
N THR A 68 -24.59 7.82 12.62
CA THR A 68 -24.50 8.57 11.37
C THR A 68 -23.06 9.07 11.16
N ILE A 69 -22.43 8.62 10.08
CA ILE A 69 -21.13 9.09 9.61
C ILE A 69 -21.36 10.00 8.41
N THR A 70 -20.97 11.28 8.53
CA THR A 70 -21.02 12.25 7.43
C THR A 70 -19.62 12.59 6.95
N LEU A 71 -19.34 12.32 5.67
CA LEU A 71 -18.17 12.86 4.97
C LEU A 71 -18.47 14.28 4.51
N ARG A 72 -17.71 15.25 5.01
CA ARG A 72 -17.74 16.66 4.59
C ARG A 72 -16.61 16.95 3.62
N SER A 73 -16.90 17.80 2.64
CA SER A 73 -15.89 18.38 1.75
C SER A 73 -15.05 19.43 2.48
N SER A 74 -13.91 19.81 1.89
CA SER A 74 -13.11 20.96 2.37
C SER A 74 -13.82 22.32 2.26
N LYS A 75 -15.03 22.37 1.69
CA LYS A 75 -15.93 23.54 1.67
C LYS A 75 -17.09 23.40 2.67
N GLY A 76 -16.99 22.52 3.67
CA GLY A 76 -18.01 22.26 4.69
C GLY A 76 -19.25 21.47 4.22
N HIS A 77 -19.50 21.39 2.91
CA HIS A 77 -20.67 20.71 2.34
C HIS A 77 -20.59 19.20 2.55
N GLY A 78 -21.69 18.58 3.02
CA GLY A 78 -21.83 17.13 3.13
C GLY A 78 -21.82 16.45 1.75
N LYS A 79 -21.08 15.36 1.62
CA LYS A 79 -20.92 14.59 0.36
C LYS A 79 -21.52 13.19 0.44
N ILE A 80 -21.31 12.50 1.56
CA ILE A 80 -21.85 11.17 1.83
C ILE A 80 -22.36 11.17 3.26
N VAL A 81 -23.57 10.65 3.46
CA VAL A 81 -24.12 10.32 4.78
C VAL A 81 -24.32 8.82 4.79
N ALA A 82 -23.56 8.11 5.61
CA ALA A 82 -23.75 6.69 5.89
C ALA A 82 -24.42 6.56 7.27
N ARG A 83 -25.53 5.84 7.34
CA ARG A 83 -26.24 5.58 8.59
C ARG A 83 -26.27 4.08 8.87
N LEU A 84 -25.81 3.69 10.03
CA LEU A 84 -25.95 2.36 10.59
C LEU A 84 -27.14 2.38 11.55
N VAL A 85 -28.18 1.60 11.25
CA VAL A 85 -29.37 1.43 12.10
C VAL A 85 -29.68 -0.04 12.30
N SER A 86 -30.20 -0.40 13.47
CA SER A 86 -30.83 -1.71 13.69
C SER A 86 -32.08 -1.85 12.83
N ASN A 87 -32.20 -2.97 12.10
CA ASN A 87 -33.31 -3.27 11.20
C ASN A 87 -34.37 -4.20 11.82
N GLY A 88 -34.38 -4.32 13.16
CA GLY A 88 -35.22 -5.25 13.92
C GLY A 88 -34.63 -5.56 15.28
N GLN A 89 -35.24 -6.55 15.95
CA GLN A 89 -34.74 -7.12 17.21
C GLN A 89 -33.36 -7.79 17.00
N PRO A 90 -32.45 -7.73 17.99
CA PRO A 90 -31.19 -8.46 17.91
C PRO A 90 -31.44 -9.98 17.89
N ILE A 91 -30.55 -10.70 17.22
CA ILE A 91 -30.61 -12.16 17.10
C ILE A 91 -29.49 -12.74 17.95
N ASP A 92 -29.84 -13.56 18.95
CA ASP A 92 -28.87 -14.28 19.76
C ASP A 92 -28.54 -15.66 19.13
N PRO A 93 -27.29 -15.91 18.68
CA PRO A 93 -26.91 -17.20 18.11
C PRO A 93 -26.93 -18.37 19.11
N SER A 94 -26.97 -18.10 20.42
CA SER A 94 -26.97 -19.15 21.45
C SER A 94 -28.34 -19.83 21.59
N THR A 95 -29.42 -19.07 21.44
CA THR A 95 -30.82 -19.55 21.53
C THR A 95 -31.38 -20.07 20.20
N MET A 96 -30.74 -19.75 19.07
CA MET A 96 -31.19 -20.20 17.74
C MET A 96 -31.07 -21.72 17.52
N THR A 97 -32.15 -22.33 17.00
CA THR A 97 -32.15 -23.72 16.51
C THR A 97 -31.28 -23.87 15.25
N ILE A 98 -30.80 -25.09 14.98
CA ILE A 98 -29.98 -25.42 13.79
C ILE A 98 -30.68 -24.99 12.48
N ALA A 99 -32.00 -25.21 12.36
CA ALA A 99 -32.79 -24.78 11.20
C ALA A 99 -32.79 -23.24 11.02
N GLN A 100 -32.93 -22.49 12.12
CA GLN A 100 -32.89 -21.02 12.08
C GLN A 100 -31.51 -20.50 11.67
N LYS A 101 -30.42 -21.15 12.12
CA LYS A 101 -29.04 -20.83 11.72
C LYS A 101 -28.83 -21.03 10.21
N TRP A 102 -29.31 -22.14 9.65
CA TRP A 102 -29.25 -22.37 8.20
C TRP A 102 -30.10 -21.36 7.40
N TYR A 103 -31.31 -21.06 7.85
CA TYR A 103 -32.16 -20.05 7.21
C TYR A 103 -31.52 -18.66 7.22
N PHE A 104 -30.88 -18.27 8.34
CA PHE A 104 -30.13 -17.02 8.45
C PHE A 104 -28.95 -16.99 7.47
N LEU A 105 -28.13 -18.04 7.41
CA LEU A 105 -26.99 -18.09 6.47
C LEU A 105 -27.43 -18.01 5.00
N LEU A 106 -28.48 -18.75 4.62
CA LEU A 106 -29.00 -18.76 3.25
C LEU A 106 -29.69 -17.45 2.85
N SER A 107 -30.37 -16.77 3.79
CA SER A 107 -31.00 -15.47 3.51
C SER A 107 -30.00 -14.32 3.35
N TRP A 108 -28.75 -14.48 3.81
CA TRP A 108 -27.70 -13.45 3.70
C TRP A 108 -26.57 -13.77 2.71
N CYS A 109 -26.40 -15.03 2.27
CA CYS A 109 -25.26 -15.43 1.41
C CYS A 109 -25.19 -14.66 0.07
N TRP A 110 -26.35 -14.32 -0.51
CA TRP A 110 -26.44 -13.58 -1.78
C TRP A 110 -26.00 -12.11 -1.66
N VAL A 111 -26.03 -11.53 -0.45
CA VAL A 111 -25.72 -10.10 -0.25
C VAL A 111 -24.27 -9.81 -0.64
N GLY A 112 -23.32 -10.66 -0.24
CA GLY A 112 -21.92 -10.54 -0.65
C GLY A 112 -21.74 -10.64 -2.16
N PHE A 113 -22.40 -11.62 -2.79
CA PHE A 113 -22.35 -11.86 -4.24
C PHE A 113 -22.88 -10.67 -5.06
N VAL A 114 -24.00 -10.07 -4.65
CA VAL A 114 -24.62 -8.94 -5.36
C VAL A 114 -23.97 -7.59 -5.03
N THR A 115 -23.20 -7.49 -3.93
CA THR A 115 -22.55 -6.24 -3.51
C THR A 115 -21.56 -5.71 -4.55
N PHE A 116 -20.64 -6.53 -5.08
CA PHE A 116 -19.67 -6.05 -6.05
C PHE A 116 -20.31 -5.59 -7.39
N PRO A 117 -21.19 -6.37 -8.04
CA PRO A 117 -21.94 -5.90 -9.22
C PRO A 117 -22.71 -4.59 -8.98
N ARG A 118 -23.32 -4.43 -7.79
CA ARG A 118 -24.00 -3.18 -7.42
C ARG A 118 -23.04 -2.01 -7.29
N ILE A 119 -21.87 -2.19 -6.67
CA ILE A 119 -20.81 -1.17 -6.59
C ILE A 119 -20.35 -0.75 -7.98
N VAL A 120 -20.06 -1.70 -8.88
CA VAL A 120 -19.65 -1.42 -10.26
C VAL A 120 -20.74 -0.64 -11.01
N ARG A 121 -22.02 -1.03 -10.87
CA ARG A 121 -23.15 -0.33 -11.49
C ARG A 121 -23.30 1.11 -11.02
N GLU A 122 -23.23 1.36 -9.71
CA GLU A 122 -23.32 2.75 -9.19
C GLU A 122 -22.06 3.57 -9.53
N ALA A 123 -20.86 2.97 -9.52
CA ALA A 123 -19.64 3.64 -9.99
C ALA A 123 -19.74 4.03 -11.48
N GLY A 124 -20.24 3.14 -12.33
CA GLY A 124 -20.53 3.43 -13.74
C GLY A 124 -21.58 4.55 -13.89
N ARG A 125 -22.61 4.58 -13.04
CA ARG A 125 -23.59 5.67 -13.01
C ARG A 125 -22.96 7.01 -12.63
N LEU A 126 -22.06 7.04 -11.66
CA LEU A 126 -21.34 8.24 -11.23
C LEU A 126 -20.38 8.76 -12.32
N TRP A 127 -19.71 7.86 -13.03
CA TRP A 127 -18.86 8.19 -14.18
C TRP A 127 -19.68 8.66 -15.39
N PHE A 128 -20.51 7.80 -15.97
CA PHE A 128 -21.18 8.10 -17.25
C PHE A 128 -22.33 9.11 -17.12
N LYS A 129 -23.19 9.00 -16.11
CA LYS A 129 -24.39 9.87 -15.98
C LYS A 129 -24.13 11.15 -15.18
N LYS A 130 -23.24 11.11 -14.19
CA LYS A 130 -22.92 12.28 -13.35
C LYS A 130 -21.61 12.98 -13.72
N LYS A 131 -20.80 12.40 -14.63
CA LYS A 131 -19.53 12.98 -15.12
C LYS A 131 -18.62 13.48 -13.99
N LEU A 132 -18.62 12.76 -12.87
CA LEU A 132 -17.82 13.13 -11.70
C LEU A 132 -16.34 12.91 -11.99
N HIS A 133 -15.53 13.93 -11.65
CA HIS A 133 -14.08 13.85 -11.80
C HIS A 133 -13.50 12.69 -10.99
N VAL A 134 -12.68 11.87 -11.65
CA VAL A 134 -11.95 10.76 -11.02
C VAL A 134 -10.60 11.22 -10.53
N TRP A 135 -10.45 11.14 -9.22
CA TRP A 135 -9.21 11.24 -8.46
C TRP A 135 -8.47 9.91 -8.58
N TYR A 136 -7.23 9.95 -9.08
CA TYR A 136 -6.31 8.81 -8.95
C TYR A 136 -6.08 8.50 -7.47
N ARG A 137 -5.82 7.22 -7.18
CA ARG A 137 -5.47 6.76 -5.84
C ARG A 137 -4.23 7.54 -5.35
N PRO A 138 -4.31 8.31 -4.25
CA PRO A 138 -3.15 9.01 -3.74
C PRO A 138 -2.26 8.05 -2.93
N GLU A 139 -0.95 8.25 -2.97
CA GLU A 139 -0.03 7.48 -2.14
C GLU A 139 -0.25 7.71 -0.64
N PRO A 140 0.03 6.72 0.24
CA PRO A 140 -0.08 6.87 1.69
C PRO A 140 0.72 8.08 2.21
N LEU A 141 0.19 8.79 3.22
CA LEU A 141 0.99 9.77 3.95
C LEU A 141 1.95 9.05 4.91
N ARG A 142 2.91 9.79 5.49
CA ARG A 142 3.78 9.30 6.57
C ARG A 142 2.98 8.62 7.69
N GLU A 143 1.82 9.16 8.07
CA GLU A 143 0.97 8.60 9.14
C GLU A 143 -0.11 7.63 8.65
N SER A 144 -0.26 7.45 7.33
CA SER A 144 -1.22 6.48 6.78
C SER A 144 -0.62 5.08 6.75
N MET A 145 -1.44 4.06 7.02
CA MET A 145 -1.05 2.68 6.73
C MET A 145 -1.04 2.44 5.21
N GLY A 146 0.06 1.86 4.72
CA GLY A 146 0.16 1.36 3.36
C GLY A 146 -0.64 0.06 3.15
N ARG A 147 -0.70 -0.40 1.90
CA ARG A 147 -1.25 -1.73 1.59
C ARG A 147 -0.35 -2.83 2.16
N ILE A 148 -0.91 -4.03 2.32
CA ILE A 148 -0.10 -5.24 2.54
C ILE A 148 0.77 -5.50 1.30
N ALA A 149 2.01 -5.90 1.52
CA ALA A 149 2.98 -6.24 0.49
C ALA A 149 2.66 -7.61 -0.14
N ASP A 150 2.76 -7.69 -1.46
CA ASP A 150 2.61 -8.93 -2.22
C ASP A 150 3.84 -9.84 -2.05
N SER A 151 3.75 -11.10 -2.48
CA SER A 151 4.84 -12.08 -2.31
C SER A 151 6.18 -11.61 -2.89
N SER A 152 6.18 -10.99 -4.08
CA SER A 152 7.38 -10.43 -4.71
C SER A 152 7.91 -9.20 -3.98
N GLU A 153 7.03 -8.32 -3.49
CA GLU A 153 7.41 -7.13 -2.73
C GLU A 153 8.05 -7.53 -1.39
N ARG A 154 7.52 -8.55 -0.69
CA ARG A 154 8.14 -9.09 0.54
C ARG A 154 9.53 -9.69 0.28
N LYS A 155 9.70 -10.43 -0.81
CA LYS A 155 11.00 -11.01 -1.20
C LYS A 155 12.01 -9.90 -1.53
N LEU A 156 11.58 -8.88 -2.29
CA LEU A 156 12.41 -7.72 -2.63
C LEU A 156 12.68 -6.81 -1.43
N GLU A 157 11.78 -6.72 -0.45
CA GLU A 157 11.99 -5.97 0.80
C GLU A 157 13.17 -6.54 1.58
N LEU A 158 13.20 -7.86 1.79
CA LEU A 158 14.30 -8.54 2.48
C LEU A 158 15.64 -8.29 1.78
N MET A 159 15.63 -8.35 0.45
CA MET A 159 16.78 -8.09 -0.42
C MET A 159 17.24 -6.61 -0.35
N PHE A 160 16.29 -5.68 -0.39
CA PHE A 160 16.54 -4.23 -0.26
C PHE A 160 17.06 -3.86 1.13
N ARG A 161 16.51 -4.46 2.19
CA ARG A 161 16.95 -4.27 3.58
C ARG A 161 18.41 -4.71 3.77
N LYS A 162 18.77 -5.90 3.30
CA LYS A 162 20.17 -6.38 3.29
C LYS A 162 21.09 -5.43 2.52
N TYR A 163 20.64 -4.99 1.34
CA TYR A 163 21.36 -4.02 0.52
C TYR A 163 21.57 -2.68 1.26
N LEU A 164 20.51 -2.11 1.83
CA LEU A 164 20.53 -0.87 2.60
C LEU A 164 21.49 -0.95 3.81
N ARG A 165 21.47 -2.07 4.54
CA ARG A 165 22.42 -2.32 5.62
C ARG A 165 23.87 -2.27 5.13
N SER A 166 24.17 -2.89 3.98
CA SER A 166 25.50 -2.85 3.40
C SER A 166 25.97 -1.45 2.97
N LEU A 167 25.04 -0.55 2.61
CA LEU A 167 25.36 0.86 2.33
C LEU A 167 25.74 1.61 3.61
N VAL A 168 25.01 1.37 4.70
CA VAL A 168 25.31 1.96 6.01
C VAL A 168 26.65 1.44 6.54
N GLU A 169 26.91 0.15 6.42
CA GLU A 169 28.17 -0.50 6.83
C GLU A 169 29.39 0.00 6.03
N GLN A 170 29.20 0.42 4.77
CA GLN A 170 30.24 1.00 3.92
C GLN A 170 30.37 2.53 4.07
N CYS A 171 29.47 3.18 4.81
CA CYS A 171 29.47 4.63 4.95
C CYS A 171 30.55 5.08 5.96
N GLN A 172 31.41 6.00 5.55
CA GLN A 172 32.45 6.58 6.43
C GLN A 172 31.93 7.68 7.36
N ALA A 173 30.74 8.23 7.09
CA ALA A 173 30.10 9.22 7.94
C ALA A 173 29.40 8.55 9.14
N PRO A 174 29.30 9.20 10.32
CA PRO A 174 28.70 8.64 11.53
C PRO A 174 27.15 8.67 11.48
N ILE A 175 26.55 7.89 10.58
CA ILE A 175 25.11 7.86 10.32
C ILE A 175 24.43 6.73 11.11
N ALA A 176 23.32 7.07 11.77
CA ALA A 176 22.39 6.15 12.41
C ALA A 176 21.08 6.10 11.59
N LEU A 177 20.92 5.06 10.76
CA LEU A 177 19.78 4.90 9.86
C LEU A 177 18.67 4.05 10.46
N LYS A 178 17.53 4.67 10.74
CA LYS A 178 16.29 4.01 11.18
C LYS A 178 15.44 3.66 9.97
N TYR A 179 15.48 2.39 9.56
CA TYR A 179 14.69 1.85 8.47
C TYR A 179 13.30 1.38 8.94
N VAL A 180 12.26 1.83 8.25
CA VAL A 180 10.86 1.48 8.51
C VAL A 180 10.24 0.90 7.23
N PRO A 181 10.05 -0.44 7.15
CA PRO A 181 9.43 -1.09 5.99
C PRO A 181 7.93 -0.82 5.90
N CYS A 182 7.34 -1.11 4.74
CA CYS A 182 5.89 -0.99 4.52
C CYS A 182 5.25 -2.32 4.11
N GLY A 183 4.07 -2.63 4.64
CA GLY A 183 3.22 -3.74 4.18
C GLY A 183 3.59 -5.14 4.70
N LEU A 184 4.52 -5.24 5.66
CA LEU A 184 4.83 -6.48 6.38
C LEU A 184 4.31 -6.35 7.82
N ALA A 185 3.61 -7.37 8.32
CA ALA A 185 3.09 -7.38 9.69
C ALA A 185 4.19 -7.70 10.72
N ASP A 186 5.06 -8.66 10.39
CA ASP A 186 6.01 -9.26 11.34
C ASP A 186 7.41 -8.63 11.29
N SER A 187 7.69 -7.79 10.28
CA SER A 187 9.03 -7.24 10.04
C SER A 187 9.19 -5.87 10.69
N GLY A 188 9.73 -5.89 11.90
CA GLY A 188 9.97 -4.68 12.70
C GLY A 188 10.88 -3.63 12.05
N LYS A 189 10.81 -2.42 12.63
CA LYS A 189 11.73 -1.31 12.34
C LYS A 189 13.17 -1.73 12.69
N GLU A 190 14.13 -1.30 11.89
CA GLU A 190 15.53 -1.67 12.06
C GLU A 190 16.39 -0.41 12.23
N LEU A 191 17.30 -0.43 13.21
CA LEU A 191 18.33 0.59 13.36
C LEU A 191 19.65 0.03 12.81
N MET A 192 20.20 0.70 11.80
CA MET A 192 21.46 0.38 11.15
C MET A 192 22.47 1.46 11.50
N LEU A 193 23.63 1.09 12.07
CA LEU A 193 24.69 2.04 12.45
C LEU A 193 25.91 1.85 11.55
N SER A 194 26.43 2.96 11.01
CA SER A 194 27.71 2.93 10.28
C SER A 194 28.88 2.63 11.22
N PRO A 195 30.06 2.22 10.72
CA PRO A 195 31.22 1.98 11.58
C PRO A 195 31.57 3.20 12.43
N ALA A 196 31.66 4.38 11.81
CA ALA A 196 31.95 5.64 12.51
C ALA A 196 30.86 6.09 13.49
N ALA A 197 29.64 5.56 13.39
CA ALA A 197 28.57 5.79 14.37
C ALA A 197 28.71 4.89 15.60
N LYS A 198 29.25 3.67 15.45
CA LYS A 198 29.44 2.72 16.57
C LYS A 198 30.52 3.17 17.55
N ASP A 199 31.51 3.91 17.06
CA ASP A 199 32.65 4.39 17.85
C ASP A 199 32.38 5.72 18.57
N LYS A 200 31.21 6.36 18.34
CA LYS A 200 30.81 7.63 18.95
C LYS A 200 29.72 7.44 20.00
N GLN A 201 29.69 8.34 20.99
CA GLN A 201 28.54 8.48 21.89
C GLN A 201 27.39 9.24 21.19
N ASP A 202 26.15 8.98 21.61
CA ASP A 202 24.91 9.38 20.91
C ASP A 202 24.79 10.86 20.52
N ALA A 203 25.48 11.77 21.23
CA ALA A 203 25.33 13.22 21.07
C ALA A 203 25.85 13.80 19.73
N ASP A 204 26.62 13.03 18.94
CA ASP A 204 27.22 13.47 17.66
C ASP A 204 26.93 12.46 16.52
N LEU A 205 25.76 11.81 16.59
CA LEU A 205 25.28 10.87 15.58
C LEU A 205 24.35 11.53 14.55
N ASP A 206 24.59 11.25 13.27
CA ASP A 206 23.70 11.66 12.20
C ASP A 206 22.49 10.69 12.10
N GLU A 207 21.46 10.89 12.94
CA GLU A 207 20.18 10.16 12.84
C GLU A 207 19.41 10.47 11.53
N MET A 208 19.04 9.43 10.78
CA MET A 208 18.20 9.54 9.59
C MET A 208 17.09 8.47 9.64
N GLU A 209 15.83 8.85 9.48
CA GLU A 209 14.72 7.90 9.32
C GLU A 209 14.43 7.71 7.82
N PHE A 210 14.49 6.46 7.36
CA PHE A 210 14.07 6.05 6.02
C PHE A 210 12.79 5.22 6.15
N LYS A 211 11.67 5.77 5.68
CA LYS A 211 10.36 5.12 5.76
C LYS A 211 9.82 4.84 4.37
N VAL A 212 9.52 3.58 4.10
CA VAL A 212 8.73 3.21 2.92
C VAL A 212 7.26 3.52 3.21
N LEU A 213 6.58 4.21 2.30
CA LEU A 213 5.17 4.58 2.42
C LEU A 213 4.25 3.55 1.77
N THR A 214 4.73 2.86 0.73
CA THR A 214 3.97 1.86 -0.02
C THR A 214 4.91 0.74 -0.52
N PRO A 215 4.50 -0.55 -0.46
CA PRO A 215 5.35 -1.68 -0.89
C PRO A 215 5.78 -1.63 -2.37
N VAL A 216 5.06 -0.89 -3.21
CA VAL A 216 5.38 -0.72 -4.65
C VAL A 216 6.75 -0.07 -4.86
N PHE A 217 7.30 0.60 -3.83
CA PHE A 217 8.69 1.06 -3.84
C PHE A 217 9.67 -0.07 -4.19
N TYR A 218 9.54 -1.27 -3.59
CA TYR A 218 10.51 -2.35 -3.77
C TYR A 218 10.52 -2.89 -5.20
N THR A 219 9.34 -3.01 -5.81
CA THR A 219 9.20 -3.43 -7.22
C THR A 219 9.57 -2.33 -8.20
N ARG A 220 9.44 -1.03 -7.84
CA ARG A 220 9.91 0.10 -8.66
C ARG A 220 11.42 0.33 -8.56
N PHE A 221 12.02 0.13 -7.39
CA PHE A 221 13.44 0.39 -7.15
C PHE A 221 14.35 -0.38 -8.12
N VAL A 222 14.01 -1.64 -8.42
CA VAL A 222 14.77 -2.48 -9.36
C VAL A 222 14.70 -2.05 -10.83
N PHE A 223 13.82 -1.10 -11.20
CA PHE A 223 13.78 -0.55 -12.56
C PHE A 223 14.77 0.60 -12.79
N TYR A 224 15.28 1.25 -11.73
CA TYR A 224 16.23 2.34 -11.84
C TYR A 224 17.66 1.83 -12.05
N ALA A 225 18.46 2.48 -12.90
CA ALA A 225 19.87 2.15 -13.05
C ALA A 225 20.69 2.61 -11.83
N HIS A 226 20.43 3.82 -11.34
CA HIS A 226 21.23 4.50 -10.31
C HIS A 226 20.45 4.69 -9.00
N ASP A 227 21.07 4.38 -7.85
CA ASP A 227 20.41 4.48 -6.54
C ASP A 227 19.95 5.91 -6.22
N LEU A 228 20.77 6.91 -6.55
CA LEU A 228 20.48 8.32 -6.31
C LEU A 228 19.26 8.76 -7.11
N GLU A 229 19.19 8.39 -8.40
CA GLU A 229 18.02 8.65 -9.23
C GLU A 229 16.77 7.95 -8.66
N ALA A 230 16.91 6.68 -8.26
CA ALA A 230 15.83 5.90 -7.66
C ALA A 230 15.26 6.60 -6.41
N LEU A 231 16.11 6.91 -5.43
CA LEU A 231 15.65 7.51 -4.18
C LEU A 231 15.11 8.93 -4.37
N PHE A 232 15.73 9.78 -5.21
CA PHE A 232 15.19 11.12 -5.44
C PHE A 232 13.89 11.13 -6.24
N SER A 233 13.74 10.26 -7.24
CA SER A 233 12.50 10.11 -8.00
C SER A 233 11.38 9.56 -7.10
N GLU A 234 11.66 8.51 -6.32
CA GLU A 234 10.68 7.90 -5.43
C GLU A 234 10.35 8.78 -4.21
N LEU A 235 11.26 9.66 -3.75
CA LEU A 235 11.00 10.64 -2.69
C LEU A 235 10.20 11.85 -3.18
N ARG A 236 10.53 12.43 -4.34
CA ARG A 236 9.94 13.71 -4.81
C ARG A 236 8.83 13.54 -5.83
N GLU A 237 9.02 12.70 -6.85
CA GLU A 237 8.10 12.56 -7.97
C GLU A 237 6.98 11.56 -7.65
N SER A 238 7.34 10.34 -7.24
CA SER A 238 6.37 9.27 -6.93
C SER A 238 5.86 9.34 -5.49
N CYS A 239 6.68 9.84 -4.56
CA CYS A 239 6.43 9.84 -3.10
C CYS A 239 6.02 8.47 -2.54
N THR A 240 6.75 7.43 -2.91
CA THR A 240 6.61 6.06 -2.35
C THR A 240 7.45 5.85 -1.09
N ILE A 241 8.38 6.77 -0.82
CA ILE A 241 9.23 6.80 0.38
C ILE A 241 9.22 8.19 1.03
N TRP A 242 9.61 8.25 2.29
CA TRP A 242 9.88 9.46 3.05
C TRP A 242 11.21 9.32 3.78
N VAL A 243 12.04 10.37 3.75
CA VAL A 243 13.35 10.42 4.41
C VAL A 243 13.43 11.70 5.23
N SER A 244 13.87 11.60 6.49
CA SER A 244 13.90 12.76 7.40
C SER A 244 14.92 13.83 6.99
N ARG A 245 16.13 13.41 6.59
CA ARG A 245 17.25 14.29 6.19
C ARG A 245 17.77 13.92 4.79
N PRO A 246 17.06 14.32 3.72
CA PRO A 246 17.37 13.90 2.34
C PRO A 246 18.67 14.48 1.79
N ASP A 247 19.21 15.53 2.43
CA ASP A 247 20.54 16.10 2.23
C ASP A 247 21.67 15.11 2.57
N GLN A 248 21.41 14.10 3.39
CA GLN A 248 22.39 13.09 3.82
C GLN A 248 22.37 11.83 2.95
N LEU A 249 21.34 11.61 2.13
CA LEU A 249 21.27 10.48 1.19
C LEU A 249 22.50 10.37 0.27
N PRO A 250 23.08 11.46 -0.26
CA PRO A 250 24.31 11.36 -1.04
C PRO A 250 25.49 10.83 -0.22
N ARG A 251 25.61 11.15 1.07
CA ARG A 251 26.69 10.62 1.94
C ARG A 251 26.58 9.10 2.15
N LEU A 252 25.34 8.58 2.17
CA LEU A 252 25.07 7.13 2.24
C LEU A 252 25.31 6.41 0.88
N LEU A 253 25.17 7.13 -0.23
CA LEU A 253 25.21 6.54 -1.59
C LEU A 253 26.51 6.81 -2.36
N PHE A 254 27.34 7.78 -1.98
CA PHE A 254 28.67 8.03 -2.56
C PHE A 254 29.68 6.97 -2.07
N LYS A 255 29.51 5.76 -2.60
CA LYS A 255 30.43 4.63 -2.49
C LYS A 255 31.42 4.61 -3.66
N LYS A 256 32.44 3.75 -3.57
CA LYS A 256 33.27 3.38 -4.75
C LYS A 256 32.34 2.90 -5.88
N PRO A 257 32.58 3.29 -7.15
CA PRO A 257 31.68 2.95 -8.24
C PRO A 257 31.47 1.43 -8.33
N ALA A 258 30.26 1.02 -8.69
CA ALA A 258 29.96 -0.38 -8.95
C ALA A 258 30.97 -0.95 -9.98
N PRO A 259 31.52 -2.16 -9.76
CA PRO A 259 32.47 -2.75 -10.68
C PRO A 259 31.80 -3.02 -12.04
N ALA A 260 32.61 -3.31 -13.06
CA ALA A 260 32.11 -3.99 -14.24
C ALA A 260 31.44 -5.33 -13.86
N LEU A 261 30.53 -5.82 -14.71
CA LEU A 261 29.77 -7.04 -14.47
C LEU A 261 30.73 -8.25 -14.39
N ALA A 262 31.00 -8.69 -13.17
CA ALA A 262 31.88 -9.80 -12.84
C ALA A 262 31.04 -10.96 -12.28
N ALA A 263 30.32 -11.65 -13.16
CA ALA A 263 29.56 -12.84 -12.80
C ALA A 263 30.50 -14.03 -12.57
N ARG A 264 30.18 -14.88 -11.59
CA ARG A 264 30.90 -16.16 -11.36
C ARG A 264 30.48 -17.24 -12.36
N ASP A 265 29.20 -17.23 -12.73
CA ASP A 265 28.55 -18.26 -13.54
C ASP A 265 28.03 -17.68 -14.87
N LEU A 266 28.09 -18.47 -15.96
CA LEU A 266 27.58 -18.07 -17.28
C LEU A 266 26.07 -17.78 -17.28
N LEU A 267 25.31 -18.52 -16.46
CA LEU A 267 23.88 -18.29 -16.30
C LEU A 267 23.61 -16.94 -15.63
N ASP A 268 24.34 -16.62 -14.55
CA ASP A 268 24.25 -15.30 -13.90
C ASP A 268 24.61 -14.19 -14.89
N PHE A 269 25.68 -14.36 -15.67
CA PHE A 269 26.04 -13.39 -16.73
C PHE A 269 24.85 -13.12 -17.66
N ALA A 270 24.22 -14.17 -18.20
CA ALA A 270 23.06 -14.05 -19.08
C ALA A 270 21.83 -13.38 -18.39
N TYR A 271 21.53 -13.75 -17.13
CA TYR A 271 20.44 -13.13 -16.37
C TYR A 271 20.68 -11.64 -16.13
N TYR A 272 21.86 -11.25 -15.66
CA TYR A 272 22.15 -9.86 -15.31
C TYR A 272 22.35 -8.97 -16.53
N GLU A 273 22.88 -9.49 -17.65
CA GLU A 273 22.94 -8.72 -18.90
C GLU A 273 21.54 -8.55 -19.54
N ALA A 274 20.68 -9.57 -19.46
CA ALA A 274 19.26 -9.42 -19.82
C ALA A 274 18.55 -8.38 -18.95
N ILE A 275 18.76 -8.42 -17.62
CA ILE A 275 18.24 -7.41 -16.67
C ILE A 275 18.74 -6.01 -17.02
N ARG A 276 20.01 -5.85 -17.38
CA ARG A 276 20.61 -4.56 -17.81
C ARG A 276 19.94 -4.04 -19.08
N HIS A 277 19.81 -4.85 -20.13
CA HIS A 277 19.17 -4.45 -21.39
C HIS A 277 17.66 -4.20 -21.26
N LEU A 278 16.98 -4.88 -20.34
CA LEU A 278 15.56 -4.69 -20.12
C LEU A 278 15.23 -3.45 -19.26
N ARG A 279 16.23 -2.90 -18.55
CA ARG A 279 16.07 -1.84 -17.56
C ARG A 279 15.60 -0.50 -18.15
N GLN A 280 14.55 0.04 -17.55
CA GLN A 280 13.94 1.31 -17.95
C GLN A 280 13.39 2.00 -16.70
N ARG A 281 13.64 3.31 -16.57
CA ARG A 281 13.07 4.13 -15.49
C ARG A 281 11.54 3.93 -15.45
N PRO A 282 10.95 3.61 -14.29
CA PRO A 282 9.52 3.35 -14.20
C PRO A 282 8.72 4.64 -14.32
N ASP A 283 7.52 4.57 -14.88
CA ASP A 283 6.65 5.73 -15.09
C ASP A 283 6.36 6.46 -13.77
N THR A 284 6.31 7.80 -13.83
CA THR A 284 6.01 8.65 -12.67
C THR A 284 4.56 8.46 -12.23
N ILE A 285 4.32 8.28 -10.93
CA ILE A 285 2.97 8.12 -10.37
C ILE A 285 2.21 9.45 -10.48
N VAL A 286 1.13 9.47 -11.27
CA VAL A 286 0.31 10.67 -11.53
C VAL A 286 -0.49 11.08 -10.27
N ARG A 287 -0.29 12.32 -9.80
CA ARG A 287 -0.89 12.82 -8.55
C ARG A 287 -1.69 14.13 -8.75
N PRO A 288 -3.00 14.07 -9.05
CA PRO A 288 -3.87 15.24 -8.89
C PRO A 288 -4.27 15.36 -7.41
N LEU A 289 -3.52 16.14 -6.64
CA LEU A 289 -3.75 16.32 -5.20
C LEU A 289 -4.93 17.25 -4.88
N THR A 290 -5.38 18.08 -5.83
CA THR A 290 -6.48 19.03 -5.65
C THR A 290 -7.21 19.38 -6.95
N SER A 291 -8.46 19.85 -6.86
CA SER A 291 -9.26 20.40 -7.98
C SER A 291 -8.90 21.84 -8.33
N SER A 292 -7.75 22.31 -7.86
CA SER A 292 -7.33 23.72 -7.90
C SER A 292 -5.83 23.87 -8.16
N GLN A 293 -5.07 22.78 -8.22
CA GLN A 293 -3.80 22.81 -8.91
C GLN A 293 -4.11 22.65 -10.40
N PRO A 294 -3.61 23.52 -11.29
CA PRO A 294 -3.50 23.13 -12.68
C PRO A 294 -2.71 21.82 -12.71
N VAL A 295 -3.01 20.94 -13.67
CA VAL A 295 -2.04 19.93 -14.07
C VAL A 295 -0.77 20.72 -14.36
N GLN A 296 0.27 20.57 -13.53
CA GLN A 296 1.59 21.08 -13.90
C GLN A 296 1.84 20.43 -15.24
N GLN A 297 1.88 21.25 -16.29
CA GLN A 297 2.23 20.79 -17.63
C GLN A 297 3.47 19.95 -17.43
N GLN A 298 3.39 18.68 -17.85
CA GLN A 298 4.51 17.75 -17.76
C GLN A 298 5.72 18.53 -18.24
N SER A 299 6.70 18.74 -17.36
CA SER A 299 7.93 19.42 -17.75
C SER A 299 8.37 18.77 -19.05
N PRO A 300 8.48 19.52 -20.17
CA PRO A 300 8.66 18.92 -21.49
C PRO A 300 9.81 17.95 -21.36
N PRO A 301 9.62 16.65 -21.72
CA PRO A 301 10.39 15.56 -21.18
C PRO A 301 11.86 15.89 -21.30
N THR A 302 12.46 16.32 -20.18
CA THR A 302 13.84 16.77 -20.15
C THR A 302 14.60 15.61 -20.72
N THR A 303 15.28 15.79 -21.85
CA THR A 303 15.92 14.72 -22.61
C THR A 303 16.90 14.04 -21.67
N ALA A 304 16.42 12.99 -21.01
CA ALA A 304 17.09 12.37 -19.90
C ALA A 304 18.25 11.65 -20.55
N VAL A 305 19.45 12.23 -20.39
CA VAL A 305 20.67 11.64 -20.90
C VAL A 305 20.68 10.20 -20.43
N ASP A 306 20.87 9.28 -21.37
CA ASP A 306 20.77 7.87 -21.06
C ASP A 306 22.03 7.40 -20.35
N ILE A 307 22.07 7.59 -19.03
CA ILE A 307 23.19 7.15 -18.19
C ILE A 307 23.05 5.64 -17.87
N ARG A 308 22.17 4.88 -18.54
CA ARG A 308 21.96 3.44 -18.29
C ARG A 308 23.05 2.56 -18.89
N ASP A 309 23.66 2.98 -20.01
CA ASP A 309 24.62 2.15 -20.76
C ASP A 309 25.89 1.81 -19.96
N PHE A 310 26.29 2.66 -19.01
CA PHE A 310 27.62 2.60 -18.43
C PHE A 310 27.87 1.47 -17.42
N ARG A 311 26.88 1.07 -16.59
CA ARG A 311 27.10 0.14 -15.47
C ARG A 311 25.86 -0.69 -15.12
N ILE A 312 26.11 -1.86 -14.54
CA ILE A 312 25.12 -2.63 -13.80
C ILE A 312 24.62 -1.81 -12.59
N SER A 313 23.36 -1.99 -12.17
CA SER A 313 22.83 -1.32 -10.98
C SER A 313 23.59 -1.74 -9.72
N SER A 314 23.72 -0.82 -8.76
CA SER A 314 24.39 -1.10 -7.48
C SER A 314 23.72 -2.22 -6.68
N MET A 315 22.40 -2.36 -6.74
CA MET A 315 21.69 -3.44 -6.04
C MET A 315 21.97 -4.78 -6.71
N ASP A 316 21.94 -4.85 -8.04
CA ASP A 316 22.37 -6.03 -8.80
C ASP A 316 23.82 -6.41 -8.48
N ALA A 317 24.73 -5.42 -8.45
CA ALA A 317 26.15 -5.63 -8.14
C ALA A 317 26.36 -6.14 -6.70
N TYR A 318 25.53 -5.70 -5.75
CA TYR A 318 25.51 -6.24 -4.40
C TYR A 318 24.97 -7.67 -4.36
N MET A 319 23.90 -7.97 -5.11
CA MET A 319 23.32 -9.33 -5.19
C MET A 319 24.27 -10.33 -5.85
N LEU A 320 24.96 -9.94 -6.94
CA LEU A 320 26.02 -10.75 -7.56
C LEU A 320 27.17 -11.10 -6.61
N ARG A 321 27.41 -10.27 -5.58
CA ARG A 321 28.44 -10.49 -4.57
C ARG A 321 27.96 -11.32 -3.37
N GLN A 322 26.67 -11.61 -3.26
CA GLN A 322 26.15 -12.46 -2.17
C GLN A 322 26.64 -13.90 -2.33
N GLU A 323 27.03 -14.50 -1.21
CA GLU A 323 27.44 -15.91 -1.15
C GLU A 323 26.25 -16.87 -1.26
N ASP A 324 25.08 -16.41 -0.80
CA ASP A 324 23.79 -17.11 -0.89
C ASP A 324 23.30 -17.21 -2.36
N ALA A 325 23.57 -18.36 -2.97
CA ALA A 325 23.18 -18.67 -4.35
C ALA A 325 21.65 -18.73 -4.54
N ASP A 326 20.91 -19.17 -3.52
CA ASP A 326 19.45 -19.21 -3.52
C ASP A 326 18.87 -17.79 -3.55
N MET A 327 19.42 -16.88 -2.76
CA MET A 327 19.03 -15.47 -2.77
C MET A 327 19.35 -14.80 -4.11
N ARG A 328 20.53 -15.08 -4.69
CA ARG A 328 20.89 -14.63 -6.06
C ARG A 328 19.87 -15.09 -7.09
N LYS A 329 19.59 -16.40 -7.16
CA LYS A 329 18.65 -17.02 -8.11
C LYS A 329 17.22 -16.47 -7.94
N ARG A 330 16.77 -16.29 -6.69
CA ARG A 330 15.46 -15.70 -6.38
C ARG A 330 15.39 -14.23 -6.80
N TYR A 331 16.44 -13.44 -6.56
CA TYR A 331 16.50 -12.03 -6.98
C TYR A 331 16.43 -11.90 -8.50
N SER A 332 17.35 -12.55 -9.24
CA SER A 332 17.42 -12.45 -10.70
C SER A 332 16.13 -12.95 -11.38
N SER A 333 15.53 -14.04 -10.88
CA SER A 333 14.24 -14.56 -11.34
C SER A 333 13.10 -13.57 -11.13
N ILE A 334 12.96 -12.96 -9.94
CA ILE A 334 11.88 -11.98 -9.66
C ILE A 334 12.06 -10.71 -10.49
N VAL A 335 13.29 -10.20 -10.56
CA VAL A 335 13.60 -8.97 -11.31
C VAL A 335 13.38 -9.16 -12.81
N LEU A 336 13.83 -10.29 -13.39
CA LEU A 336 13.55 -10.61 -14.78
C LEU A 336 12.03 -10.76 -15.05
N ARG A 337 11.29 -11.46 -14.16
CA ARG A 337 9.82 -11.57 -14.28
C ARG A 337 9.13 -10.20 -14.21
N LEU A 338 9.62 -9.26 -13.39
CA LEU A 338 9.07 -7.89 -13.36
C LEU A 338 9.27 -7.14 -14.67
N PHE A 339 10.46 -7.23 -15.29
CA PHE A 339 10.69 -6.63 -16.60
C PHE A 339 9.84 -7.27 -17.71
N VAL A 340 9.73 -8.60 -17.71
CA VAL A 340 8.84 -9.33 -18.64
C VAL A 340 7.38 -8.94 -18.41
N ALA A 341 6.93 -8.83 -17.16
CA ALA A 341 5.57 -8.41 -16.82
C ALA A 341 5.28 -6.98 -17.29
N GLN A 342 6.22 -6.04 -17.11
CA GLN A 342 6.04 -4.67 -17.56
C GLN A 342 5.87 -4.57 -19.09
N ARG A 343 6.60 -5.39 -19.87
CA ARG A 343 6.55 -5.37 -21.33
C ARG A 343 5.40 -6.17 -21.94
N LEU A 344 5.06 -7.34 -21.37
CA LEU A 344 4.13 -8.31 -21.98
C LEU A 344 2.81 -8.49 -21.22
N ALA A 345 2.73 -8.04 -19.97
CA ALA A 345 1.61 -8.34 -19.07
C ALA A 345 1.13 -7.14 -18.24
N PHE A 346 1.37 -5.92 -18.71
CA PHE A 346 0.94 -4.67 -18.08
C PHE A 346 1.36 -4.53 -16.60
N GLY A 347 2.55 -5.05 -16.26
CA GLY A 347 3.10 -5.07 -14.90
C GLY A 347 2.55 -6.15 -13.98
N ASN A 348 1.63 -7.02 -14.45
CA ASN A 348 1.01 -8.05 -13.63
C ASN A 348 1.79 -9.38 -13.67
N LEU A 349 2.46 -9.71 -12.55
CA LEU A 349 3.20 -10.97 -12.39
C LEU A 349 2.31 -12.22 -12.50
N LEU A 350 1.04 -12.17 -12.07
CA LEU A 350 0.15 -13.34 -12.13
C LEU A 350 -0.13 -13.79 -13.58
N LEU A 351 -0.15 -12.85 -14.53
CA LEU A 351 -0.30 -13.16 -15.95
C LEU A 351 0.97 -13.81 -16.51
N VAL A 352 2.16 -13.39 -16.05
CA VAL A 352 3.44 -14.03 -16.42
C VAL A 352 3.52 -15.45 -15.83
N ASP A 353 3.16 -15.62 -14.56
CA ASP A 353 3.16 -16.94 -13.92
C ASP A 353 2.12 -17.88 -14.57
N ALA A 354 0.92 -17.38 -14.92
CA ALA A 354 -0.06 -18.14 -15.68
C ALA A 354 0.43 -18.53 -17.08
N ALA A 355 1.06 -17.60 -17.81
CA ALA A 355 1.66 -17.89 -19.12
C ALA A 355 2.80 -18.92 -19.03
N LEU A 356 3.63 -18.85 -17.98
CA LEU A 356 4.69 -19.84 -17.72
C LEU A 356 4.10 -21.21 -17.38
N ILE A 357 3.00 -21.28 -16.62
CA ILE A 357 2.30 -22.55 -16.35
C ILE A 357 1.76 -23.14 -17.66
N VAL A 358 1.07 -22.34 -18.50
CA VAL A 358 0.54 -22.79 -19.80
C VAL A 358 1.67 -23.25 -20.74
N LEU A 359 2.79 -22.53 -20.77
CA LEU A 359 3.95 -22.92 -21.59
C LEU A 359 4.58 -24.22 -21.08
N ARG A 360 4.72 -24.39 -19.76
CA ARG A 360 5.26 -25.62 -19.14
C ARG A 360 4.34 -26.83 -19.38
N THR A 361 3.03 -26.68 -19.22
CA THR A 361 2.09 -27.78 -19.49
C THR A 361 2.03 -28.12 -20.97
N TRP A 362 2.11 -27.12 -21.87
CA TRP A 362 2.21 -27.35 -23.31
C TRP A 362 3.52 -28.06 -23.69
N LEU A 363 4.67 -27.66 -23.15
CA LEU A 363 5.95 -28.35 -23.38
C LEU A 363 5.94 -29.79 -22.82
N ALA A 364 5.44 -29.99 -21.61
CA ALA A 364 5.26 -31.33 -21.03
C ALA A 364 4.36 -32.20 -21.92
N TRP A 365 3.27 -31.62 -22.45
CA TRP A 365 2.35 -32.30 -23.36
C TRP A 365 3.02 -32.66 -24.69
N THR A 366 3.79 -31.76 -25.32
CA THR A 366 4.48 -32.06 -26.59
C THR A 366 5.57 -33.12 -26.41
N VAL A 367 6.37 -33.05 -25.35
CA VAL A 367 7.39 -34.06 -25.02
C VAL A 367 6.76 -35.43 -24.77
N THR A 368 5.64 -35.50 -24.04
CA THR A 368 4.96 -36.76 -23.75
C THR A 368 4.17 -37.31 -24.93
N PHE A 369 3.71 -36.44 -25.84
CA PHE A 369 3.15 -36.87 -27.12
C PHE A 369 4.23 -37.45 -28.05
N ALA A 370 5.43 -36.86 -28.08
CA ALA A 370 6.57 -37.30 -28.89
C ALA A 370 7.25 -38.59 -28.38
N LEU A 371 7.05 -38.96 -27.11
CA LEU A 371 7.45 -40.27 -26.58
C LEU A 371 6.41 -41.34 -26.93
N GLU A 372 6.84 -42.50 -27.44
CA GLU A 372 5.97 -43.64 -27.75
C GLU A 372 6.05 -44.77 -26.70
N GLY A 373 4.93 -45.43 -26.43
CA GLY A 373 4.88 -46.63 -25.58
C GLY A 373 5.00 -46.38 -24.08
N LYS A 374 5.59 -47.34 -23.34
CA LYS A 374 5.68 -47.34 -21.86
C LYS A 374 6.43 -46.13 -21.28
N THR A 375 7.24 -45.44 -22.06
CA THR A 375 7.96 -44.22 -21.64
C THR A 375 7.05 -43.00 -21.49
N ARG A 376 5.82 -42.98 -22.05
CA ARG A 376 4.86 -41.86 -21.88
C ARG A 376 4.54 -41.56 -20.41
N MET A 377 4.27 -42.59 -19.61
CA MET A 377 3.94 -42.44 -18.18
C MET A 377 5.11 -41.86 -17.37
N PHE A 378 6.32 -42.37 -17.61
CA PHE A 378 7.53 -41.86 -16.96
C PHE A 378 7.89 -40.45 -17.45
N GLY A 379 7.71 -40.15 -18.73
CA GLY A 379 7.89 -38.82 -19.29
C GLY A 379 6.93 -37.79 -18.69
N PHE A 380 5.67 -38.15 -18.45
CA PHE A 380 4.68 -37.25 -17.85
C PHE A 380 4.98 -36.99 -16.37
N ALA A 381 5.38 -38.02 -15.62
CA ALA A 381 5.83 -37.86 -14.24
C ALA A 381 7.11 -37.02 -14.12
N ALA A 382 8.11 -37.27 -14.97
CA ALA A 382 9.36 -36.49 -14.99
C ALA A 382 9.14 -35.04 -15.43
N ALA A 383 8.28 -34.80 -16.44
CA ALA A 383 7.96 -33.45 -16.89
C ALA A 383 7.18 -32.67 -15.83
N LEU A 384 6.25 -33.30 -15.11
CA LEU A 384 5.57 -32.69 -13.95
C LEU A 384 6.53 -32.39 -12.80
N TRP A 385 7.49 -33.26 -12.53
CA TRP A 385 8.49 -33.06 -11.47
C TRP A 385 9.47 -31.94 -11.82
N ILE A 386 9.94 -31.87 -13.07
CA ILE A 386 10.82 -30.79 -13.57
C ILE A 386 10.07 -29.45 -13.70
N CYS A 387 8.77 -29.46 -13.99
CA CYS A 387 7.94 -28.24 -14.06
C CYS A 387 7.37 -27.80 -12.70
N GLY A 388 7.48 -28.62 -11.66
CA GLY A 388 6.80 -28.47 -10.38
C GLY A 388 7.70 -27.92 -9.26
N TYR A 389 7.32 -26.75 -8.74
CA TYR A 389 7.74 -26.16 -7.46
C TYR A 389 9.22 -25.74 -7.27
N GLU A 390 9.48 -24.46 -7.58
CA GLU A 390 10.35 -23.54 -6.83
C GLU A 390 9.65 -22.17 -6.72
#